data_AF-A0A4V2MRA3-F1
#
_entry.id   AF-A0A4V2MRA3-F1
#
_cell.length_a   1.000
_cell.length_b   1.000
_cell.length_c   1.000
_cell.angle_alpha   90.00
_cell.angle_beta   90.00
_cell.angle_gamma   90.00
#
_symmetry.space_group_name_H-M   'P 1'
#
loop_
_entity.id
_entity.type
_entity.pdbx_description
1 polymer ?
#
loop_
_entity_poly.entity_id
_entity_poly.type
_entity_poly.pdbx_seq_one_letter_code
_entity_poly.pdbx_strand_id
1 'polypeptide(L)' 'MSILADTTERKALYEIAKTLRFFENLECLQISAGDAVRIRHAENIIKSVIGGNGFDAVFSKRRGTQLIKQKS' A
#
# COMPACT_ATOMS: atom_id res chain seq x y z
N MET A 1 -3.10 8.75 -21.80
CA MET A 1 -4.27 9.22 -21.03
C MET A 1 -4.06 10.70 -20.72
N SER A 2 -5.11 11.46 -20.38
CA SER A 2 -4.93 12.90 -20.10
C SER A 2 -4.12 13.11 -18.82
N ILE A 3 -3.33 14.17 -18.74
CA ILE A 3 -2.48 14.50 -17.57
C ILE A 3 -3.30 14.61 -16.26
N LEU A 4 -4.57 15.02 -16.37
CA LEU A 4 -5.49 15.11 -15.24
C LEU A 4 -5.92 13.73 -14.73
N ALA A 5 -6.06 12.74 -15.61
CA ALA A 5 -6.34 11.36 -15.23
C ALA A 5 -5.15 10.77 -14.47
N ASP A 6 -3.93 10.91 -15.01
CA ASP A 6 -2.70 10.40 -14.38
C ASP A 6 -2.47 10.98 -12.98
N THR A 7 -2.74 12.28 -12.79
CA THR A 7 -2.59 12.93 -11.47
C THR A 7 -3.66 12.50 -10.48
N THR A 8 -4.88 12.24 -10.95
CA THR A 8 -6.00 11.77 -10.11
C THR A 8 -5.79 10.31 -9.70
N GLU A 9 -5.40 9.45 -10.62
CA GLU A 9 -5.05 8.05 -10.36
C GLU A 9 -3.91 7.94 -9.36
N ARG A 10 -2.84 8.72 -9.54
CA ARG A 10 -1.72 8.75 -8.59
C ARG A 10 -2.17 9.16 -7.18
N LYS A 11 -3.08 10.13 -7.05
CA LYS A 11 -3.63 10.53 -5.75
C LYS A 11 -4.48 9.42 -5.13
N ALA A 12 -5.31 8.75 -5.91
CA ALA A 12 -6.10 7.62 -5.43
C ALA A 12 -5.21 6.49 -4.92
N LEU A 13 -4.19 6.11 -5.69
CA LEU A 13 -3.18 5.13 -5.27
C LEU A 13 -2.44 5.56 -4.01
N TYR A 14 -2.17 6.87 -3.85
CA TYR A 14 -1.49 7.39 -2.66
C TYR A 14 -2.34 7.23 -1.40
N GLU A 15 -3.62 7.56 -1.48
CA GLU A 15 -4.54 7.39 -0.34
C GLU A 15 -4.72 5.91 0.01
N ILE A 16 -4.78 5.03 -0.99
CA ILE A 16 -4.77 3.57 -0.76
C ILE A 16 -3.47 3.14 -0.08
N ALA A 17 -2.31 3.59 -0.56
CA ALA A 17 -1.00 3.24 0.01
C ALA A 17 -0.84 3.67 1.47
N LYS A 18 -1.50 4.76 1.91
CA LYS A 18 -1.45 5.22 3.31
C LYS A 18 -2.04 4.23 4.29
N THR A 19 -2.94 3.35 3.84
CA THR A 19 -3.50 2.28 4.68
C THR A 19 -2.46 1.24 5.09
N LEU A 20 -1.35 1.12 4.34
CA LEU A 20 -0.28 0.17 4.65
C LEU A 20 0.34 0.36 6.03
N ARG A 21 0.29 1.59 6.58
CA ARG A 21 0.78 1.91 7.93
C ARG A 21 0.10 1.08 9.02
N PHE A 22 -1.15 0.65 8.79
CA PHE A 22 -1.92 -0.10 9.78
C PHE A 22 -1.45 -1.56 9.91
N PHE A 23 -0.71 -2.07 8.93
CA PHE A 23 -0.17 -3.43 8.96
C PHE A 23 1.19 -3.53 9.66
N GLU A 24 1.84 -2.41 10.00
CA GLU A 24 3.22 -2.41 10.48
C GLU A 24 3.38 -2.72 11.98
N ASN A 25 2.36 -2.46 12.82
CA ASN A 25 2.44 -2.65 14.28
C ASN A 25 1.32 -3.58 14.79
N LEU A 26 1.27 -4.79 14.25
CA LEU A 26 0.28 -5.78 14.65
C LEU A 26 0.79 -6.76 15.71
N GLU A 27 2.08 -6.74 16.02
CA GLU A 27 2.77 -7.67 16.92
C GLU A 27 2.29 -7.59 18.38
N CYS A 28 1.83 -6.42 18.81
CA CYS A 28 1.30 -6.22 20.16
C CYS A 28 -0.20 -6.54 20.28
N LEU A 29 -0.84 -6.95 19.19
CA LEU A 29 -2.25 -7.31 19.17
C LEU A 29 -2.39 -8.83 19.33
N GLN A 30 -3.37 -9.27 20.11
CA GLN A 30 -3.68 -10.69 20.30
C GLN A 30 -4.37 -11.29 19.06
N ILE A 31 -3.63 -11.34 17.95
CA ILE A 31 -4.12 -11.80 16.65
C ILE A 31 -3.94 -13.32 16.55
N SER A 32 -5.00 -14.02 16.15
CA SER A 32 -4.91 -15.45 15.89
C SER A 32 -4.02 -15.76 14.68
N ALA A 33 -3.45 -16.97 14.61
CA ALA A 33 -2.67 -17.37 13.44
C ALA A 33 -3.45 -17.25 12.12
N GLY A 34 -4.76 -17.55 12.13
CA GLY A 34 -5.62 -17.43 10.97
C GLY A 34 -5.83 -15.97 10.53
N ASP A 35 -6.04 -15.06 11.49
CA ASP A 35 -6.20 -13.63 11.19
C ASP A 35 -4.89 -13.00 10.71
N ALA A 36 -3.75 -13.43 11.26
CA ALA A 36 -2.44 -12.98 10.78
C ALA A 36 -2.18 -13.33 9.31
N VAL A 37 -2.72 -14.46 8.81
CA VAL A 37 -2.67 -14.80 7.39
C VAL A 37 -3.58 -13.88 6.58
N ARG A 38 -4.82 -13.64 7.04
CA ARG A 38 -5.78 -12.76 6.36
C ARG A 38 -5.28 -11.33 6.25
N ILE A 39 -4.63 -10.83 7.30
CA ILE A 39 -4.05 -9.50 7.33
C ILE A 39 -2.90 -9.37 6.33
N ARG A 40 -1.96 -10.34 6.31
CA ARG A 40 -0.90 -10.37 5.28
C ARG A 40 -1.48 -10.46 3.87
N HIS A 41 -2.57 -11.20 3.69
CA HIS A 41 -3.25 -11.27 2.41
C HIS A 41 -3.86 -9.92 2.00
N ALA A 42 -4.51 -9.20 2.93
CA ALA A 42 -5.04 -7.86 2.68
C ALA A 42 -3.92 -6.86 2.30
N GLU A 43 -2.78 -6.90 3.00
CA GLU A 43 -1.61 -6.10 2.66
C GLU A 43 -1.11 -6.39 1.23
N ASN A 44 -1.03 -7.67 0.86
CA ASN A 44 -0.59 -8.08 -0.47
C ASN A 44 -1.57 -7.67 -1.58
N ILE A 45 -2.89 -7.69 -1.32
CA ILE A 45 -3.89 -7.19 -2.26
C ILE A 45 -3.64 -5.71 -2.54
N ILE A 46 -3.45 -4.90 -1.51
CA ILE A 46 -3.20 -3.46 -1.65
C ILE A 46 -1.91 -3.21 -2.46
N LYS A 47 -0.83 -3.92 -2.13
CA LYS A 47 0.44 -3.83 -2.88
C LYS A 47 0.28 -4.26 -4.34
N SER A 48 -0.51 -5.29 -4.60
CA SER A 48 -0.77 -5.79 -5.96
C SER A 48 -1.58 -4.81 -6.80
N VAL A 49 -2.60 -4.17 -6.22
CA VAL A 49 -3.38 -3.11 -6.90
C VAL A 49 -2.45 -1.95 -7.29
N ILE A 50 -1.59 -1.52 -6.38
CA ILE A 50 -0.63 -0.44 -6.65
C ILE A 50 0.39 -0.85 -7.73
N GLY A 51 0.94 -2.06 -7.61
CA GLY A 51 1.86 -2.67 -8.57
C GLY A 51 1.28 -2.81 -9.98
N GLY A 52 0.02 -3.25 -10.09
CA GLY A 52 -0.69 -3.34 -11.36
C GLY A 52 -0.88 -2.00 -12.08
N ASN A 53 -0.72 -0.88 -11.37
CA ASN A 53 -0.75 0.47 -11.92
C ASN A 53 0.66 1.07 -12.16
N GLY A 54 1.72 0.25 -12.08
CA GLY A 54 3.11 0.67 -12.38
C GLY A 54 3.79 1.45 -11.26
N PHE A 55 3.33 1.29 -10.02
CA PHE A 55 3.93 1.89 -8.83
C PHE A 55 4.25 0.85 -7.78
N ASP A 56 5.25 1.12 -6.95
CA ASP A 56 5.47 0.44 -5.68
C ASP A 56 5.08 1.37 -4.52
N ALA A 57 4.60 0.78 -3.44
CA ALA A 57 4.31 1.51 -2.22
C ALA A 57 5.18 1.02 -1.06
N VAL A 58 5.85 1.98 -0.42
CA VAL A 58 6.66 1.74 0.78
C VAL A 58 6.12 2.61 1.89
N PHE A 59 5.87 2.01 3.05
CA PHE A 59 5.65 2.75 4.28
C PHE A 59 6.90 2.65 5.15
N SER A 60 7.29 3.77 5.77
CA SER A 60 8.27 3.78 6.84
C SER A 60 7.84 4.73 7.95
N LYS A 61 8.10 4.38 9.21
CA LYS A 61 7.77 5.26 10.36
C LYS A 61 8.38 6.66 10.24
N ARG A 62 9.60 6.78 9.68
CA ARG A 62 10.33 8.05 9.57
C ARG A 62 9.89 8.92 8.39
N ARG A 63 9.55 8.32 7.23
CA ARG A 63 9.27 9.07 5.98
C ARG A 63 7.81 9.00 5.55
N GLY A 64 6.98 8.27 6.28
CA GLY A 64 5.59 8.03 5.93
C GLY A 64 5.45 7.12 4.70
N THR A 65 4.33 7.27 4.01
CA THR A 65 3.99 6.52 2.80
C THR A 65 4.64 7.15 1.58
N GLN A 66 5.28 6.34 0.75
CA GLN A 66 5.92 6.74 -0.49
C GLN A 66 5.40 5.87 -1.63
N LEU A 67 4.99 6.53 -2.72
CA LEU A 67 4.72 5.89 -4.01
C LEU A 67 5.93 6.09 -4.91
N ILE A 68 6.52 4.99 -5.34
CA ILE A 68 7.70 4.94 -6.20
C ILE A 68 7.21 4.46 -7.57
N LYS A 69 7.47 5.21 -8.64
CA LYS A 69 7.13 4.75 -9.98
C LYS A 69 8.10 3.64 -10.37
N GLN A 70 7.59 2.50 -10.82
CA GLN A 70 8.43 1.41 -11.32
C GLN A 70 9.20 1.92 -12.55
N LYS A 71 10.50 1.65 -12.59
CA LYS A 71 11.27 1.88 -13.81
C LYS A 71 10.90 0.76 -14.78
N SER A 72 10.29 1.14 -15.90
CA SER A 72 10.08 0.28 -17.06
C SER A 72 11.41 -0.16 -17.66
#